data_AF-A0A1E3LDY0-F1
#
_entry.id   AF-A0A1E3LDY0-F1
#
_cell.length_a   1.000
_cell.length_b   1.000
_cell.length_c   1.000
_cell.angle_alpha   90.00
_cell.angle_beta   90.00
_cell.angle_gamma   90.00
#
_symmetry.space_group_name_H-M   'P 1'
#
loop_
_entity.id
_entity.type
_entity.pdbx_description
1 polymer ?
#
loop_
_entity_poly.entity_id
_entity_poly.type
_entity_poly.pdbx_seq_one_letter_code
_entity_poly.pdbx_strand_id
1 'polypeptide(L)'
;MLAWLAYVLASTEAMTGGDWETSSAMAADVWLVLTQSHFGRAQWVAGLGAALLCAGAWAWYDARRRLRAVMPIADDPRDRHHRREHLQERYARWVYAAGAVILALARASTGHAADASMPWLAIGIHTLHVAAAASWTGALLVAGCAIPGWRHWPVGARAAYGDRLSSVATLAMVVALVTGAFNAWRTLGENASLWFSAQNAPYLAWLVTKLVLVACAALLGAWNRWHFLPRLALDTGETPLDTSAFARVVAIEALVLVMVMSLAAKLGTTMPPGV
;
A
#
# COMPACT_ATOMS: atom_id res chain seq x y z
N MET A 1 -9.85 -6.63 -7.89
CA MET A 1 -11.21 -7.23 -8.00
C MET A 1 -11.39 -8.42 -7.07
N LEU A 2 -10.68 -9.54 -7.25
CA LEU A 2 -10.83 -10.73 -6.38
C LEU A 2 -10.62 -10.43 -4.88
N ALA A 3 -9.56 -9.70 -4.52
CA ALA A 3 -9.31 -9.32 -3.13
C ALA A 3 -10.42 -8.42 -2.53
N TRP A 4 -11.03 -7.56 -3.34
CA TRP A 4 -12.15 -6.72 -2.89
C TRP A 4 -13.41 -7.55 -2.67
N LEU A 5 -13.74 -8.47 -3.59
CA LEU A 5 -14.85 -9.41 -3.43
C LEU A 5 -14.68 -10.28 -2.19
N ALA A 6 -13.48 -10.82 -1.97
CA ALA A 6 -13.16 -11.61 -0.78
C ALA A 6 -13.36 -10.81 0.52
N TYR A 7 -12.94 -9.53 0.52
CA TYR A 7 -13.15 -8.64 1.67
C TYR A 7 -14.63 -8.35 1.95
N VAL A 8 -15.43 -8.11 0.89
CA VAL A 8 -16.89 -7.93 1.02
C VAL A 8 -17.54 -9.17 1.61
N LEU A 9 -17.19 -10.36 1.10
CA LEU A 9 -17.73 -11.62 1.60
C LEU A 9 -17.36 -11.87 3.07
N ALA A 10 -16.08 -11.79 3.42
CA ALA A 10 -15.61 -12.01 4.79
C ALA A 10 -16.21 -11.01 5.78
N SER A 11 -16.42 -9.76 5.36
CA SER A 11 -17.05 -8.74 6.21
C SER A 11 -18.57 -8.96 6.34
N THR A 12 -19.23 -9.43 5.28
CA THR A 12 -20.65 -9.79 5.33
C THR A 12 -20.85 -10.95 6.29
N GLU A 13 -20.03 -11.99 6.19
CA GLU A 13 -20.02 -13.14 7.10
C GLU A 13 -19.90 -12.69 8.56
N ALA A 14 -18.95 -11.80 8.85
CA ALA A 14 -18.77 -11.25 10.20
C ALA A 14 -19.96 -10.42 10.72
N MET A 15 -20.75 -9.82 9.81
CA MET A 15 -21.91 -8.98 10.17
C MET A 15 -23.21 -9.78 10.28
N THR A 16 -23.37 -10.85 9.51
CA THR A 16 -24.62 -11.64 9.45
C THR A 16 -24.54 -12.99 10.15
N GLY A 17 -23.34 -13.44 10.53
CA GLY A 17 -23.10 -14.73 11.18
C GLY A 17 -22.66 -15.84 10.22
N GLY A 18 -22.86 -15.67 8.90
CA GLY A 18 -22.27 -16.54 7.89
C GLY A 18 -22.92 -17.91 7.71
N ASP A 19 -24.07 -18.17 8.33
CA ASP A 19 -24.81 -19.45 8.24
C ASP A 19 -25.52 -19.62 6.88
N TRP A 20 -24.74 -19.59 5.80
CA TRP A 20 -25.25 -19.67 4.43
C TRP A 20 -25.36 -21.12 3.97
N GLU A 21 -26.58 -21.69 4.06
CA GLU A 21 -26.85 -23.03 3.51
C GLU A 21 -26.94 -23.04 1.97
N THR A 22 -27.13 -21.87 1.34
CA THR A 22 -27.27 -21.74 -0.12
C THR A 22 -26.58 -20.47 -0.65
N SER A 23 -26.18 -20.48 -1.92
CA SER A 23 -25.60 -19.31 -2.59
C SER A 23 -26.59 -18.14 -2.69
N SER A 24 -27.90 -18.41 -2.74
CA SER A 24 -28.95 -17.39 -2.70
C SER A 24 -29.05 -16.70 -1.34
N ALA A 25 -28.89 -17.44 -0.24
CA ALA A 25 -28.87 -16.87 1.11
C ALA A 25 -27.65 -15.94 1.28
N MET A 26 -26.47 -16.41 0.86
CA MET A 26 -25.25 -15.58 0.83
C MET A 26 -25.46 -14.31 -0.02
N ALA A 27 -26.04 -14.43 -1.22
CA ALA A 27 -26.26 -13.28 -2.09
C ALA A 27 -27.25 -12.27 -1.49
N ALA A 28 -28.30 -12.74 -0.79
CA ALA A 28 -29.26 -11.88 -0.12
C ALA A 28 -28.61 -11.10 1.04
N ASP A 29 -27.80 -11.76 1.87
CA ASP A 29 -27.05 -11.12 2.96
C ASP A 29 -26.06 -10.09 2.44
N VAL A 30 -25.28 -10.45 1.41
CA VAL A 30 -24.35 -9.53 0.76
C VAL A 30 -25.09 -8.31 0.21
N TRP A 31 -26.22 -8.52 -0.46
CA TRP A 31 -27.03 -7.43 -0.99
C TRP A 31 -27.58 -6.52 0.11
N LEU A 32 -28.09 -7.09 1.19
CA LEU A 32 -28.60 -6.36 2.34
C LEU A 32 -27.48 -5.51 2.97
N VAL A 33 -26.32 -6.10 3.25
CA VAL A 33 -25.16 -5.39 3.81
C VAL A 33 -24.70 -4.28 2.87
N LEU A 34 -24.58 -4.54 1.57
CA LEU A 34 -24.11 -3.55 0.60
C LEU A 34 -25.06 -2.35 0.41
N THR A 35 -26.37 -2.54 0.64
CA THR A 35 -27.36 -1.48 0.39
C THR A 35 -27.84 -0.78 1.66
N GLN A 36 -27.91 -1.48 2.78
CA GLN A 36 -28.52 -0.99 4.02
C GLN A 36 -27.51 -0.59 5.11
N SER A 37 -26.21 -0.87 4.94
CA SER A 37 -25.21 -0.55 5.96
C SER A 37 -24.29 0.61 5.56
N HIS A 38 -23.74 1.30 6.57
CA HIS A 38 -22.67 2.28 6.36
C HIS A 38 -21.43 1.62 5.71
N PHE A 39 -21.11 0.39 6.12
CA PHE A 39 -20.07 -0.43 5.50
C PHE A 39 -20.31 -0.61 4.00
N GLY A 40 -21.55 -0.93 3.60
CA GLY A 40 -21.96 -1.11 2.21
C GLY A 40 -21.72 0.14 1.36
N ARG A 41 -22.08 1.32 1.86
CA ARG A 41 -21.76 2.60 1.19
C ARG A 41 -20.27 2.78 0.97
N ALA A 42 -19.45 2.48 1.98
CA ALA A 42 -17.99 2.52 1.85
C ALA A 42 -17.45 1.46 0.87
N GLN A 43 -18.09 0.29 0.74
CA GLN A 43 -17.72 -0.71 -0.27
C GLN A 43 -18.02 -0.27 -1.69
N TRP A 44 -19.08 0.48 -1.94
CA TRP A 44 -19.32 1.10 -3.26
C TRP A 44 -18.22 2.10 -3.61
N VAL A 45 -17.77 2.91 -2.64
CA VAL A 45 -16.63 3.81 -2.81
C VAL A 45 -15.34 3.00 -3.08
N ALA A 46 -15.11 1.91 -2.36
CA ALA A 46 -13.99 1.01 -2.62
C ALA A 46 -14.04 0.39 -4.02
N GLY A 47 -15.23 -0.03 -4.48
CA GLY A 47 -15.46 -0.57 -5.82
C GLY A 47 -15.11 0.45 -6.92
N LEU A 48 -15.53 1.71 -6.76
CA LEU A 48 -15.13 2.80 -7.65
C LEU A 48 -13.61 3.01 -7.64
N GLY A 49 -12.98 3.02 -6.46
CA GLY A 49 -11.53 3.13 -6.33
C GLY A 49 -10.79 2.00 -7.03
N ALA A 50 -11.25 0.76 -6.88
CA ALA A 50 -10.70 -0.41 -7.57
C ALA A 50 -10.86 -0.31 -9.10
N ALA A 51 -12.04 0.12 -9.58
CA ALA A 51 -12.28 0.32 -11.01
C ALA A 51 -11.35 1.38 -11.60
N LEU A 52 -11.17 2.52 -10.92
CA LEU A 52 -10.24 3.58 -11.34
C LEU A 52 -8.79 3.09 -11.33
N LEU A 53 -8.38 2.35 -10.31
CA LEU A 53 -7.05 1.78 -10.23
C LEU A 53 -6.77 0.83 -11.41
N CYS A 54 -7.70 -0.07 -11.71
CA CYS A 54 -7.62 -0.96 -12.87
C CYS A 54 -7.62 -0.19 -14.21
N ALA A 55 -8.49 0.81 -14.35
CA ALA A 55 -8.58 1.64 -15.56
C ALA A 55 -7.29 2.44 -15.79
N GLY A 56 -6.73 3.04 -14.73
CA GLY A 56 -5.46 3.77 -14.79
C GLY A 56 -4.29 2.85 -15.16
N ALA A 57 -4.22 1.65 -14.56
CA ALA A 57 -3.20 0.66 -14.90
C ALA A 57 -3.31 0.19 -16.35
N TRP A 58 -4.52 -0.09 -16.83
CA TRP A 58 -4.78 -0.50 -18.21
C TRP A 58 -4.45 0.62 -19.20
N ALA A 59 -4.88 1.86 -18.95
CA ALA A 59 -4.58 3.01 -19.79
C ALA A 59 -3.06 3.29 -19.85
N TRP A 60 -2.35 3.11 -18.73
CA TRP A 60 -0.89 3.24 -18.72
C TRP A 60 -0.21 2.14 -19.54
N TYR A 61 -0.66 0.89 -19.40
CA TYR A 61 -0.16 -0.24 -20.17
C TYR A 61 -0.40 -0.05 -21.67
N ASP A 62 -1.60 0.38 -22.06
CA ASP A 62 -1.95 0.63 -23.46
C ASP A 62 -1.10 1.76 -24.07
N ALA A 63 -0.93 2.87 -23.35
CA ALA A 63 -0.04 3.96 -23.77
C ALA A 63 1.41 3.48 -23.95
N ARG A 64 1.94 2.69 -23.01
CA ARG A 64 3.28 2.10 -23.11
C ARG A 64 3.42 1.09 -24.25
N ARG A 65 2.39 0.31 -24.53
CA ARG A 65 2.36 -0.66 -25.63
C ARG A 65 2.42 0.05 -26.97
N ARG A 66 1.66 1.14 -27.14
CA ARG A 66 1.67 1.98 -28.36
C ARG A 66 3.05 2.60 -28.59
N LEU A 67 3.65 3.19 -27.55
CA LEU A 67 5.00 3.77 -27.62
C LEU A 67 6.08 2.76 -28.05
N ARG A 68 5.97 1.48 -27.65
CA ARG A 68 6.91 0.43 -28.06
C ARG A 68 6.68 -0.07 -29.49
N ALA A 69 5.47 0.12 -30.04
CA ALA A 69 5.12 -0.34 -31.38
C ALA A 69 5.51 0.67 -32.46
N VAL A 70 5.66 1.95 -32.11
CA VAL A 70 6.16 2.99 -33.01
C VAL A 70 7.68 2.80 -33.18
N MET A 71 8.14 2.59 -34.41
CA MET A 71 9.56 2.54 -34.74
C MET A 71 10.24 3.86 -34.34
N PRO A 72 11.49 3.85 -33.86
CA PRO A 72 12.24 5.06 -33.55
C PRO A 72 12.57 5.81 -34.85
N ILE A 73 11.60 6.54 -35.39
CA ILE A 73 11.80 7.52 -36.44
C ILE A 73 12.34 8.75 -35.73
N ALA A 74 13.43 9.32 -36.25
CA ALA A 74 14.16 10.44 -35.67
C ALA A 74 13.23 11.49 -35.06
N ASP A 75 13.46 11.84 -33.79
CA ASP A 75 12.69 12.79 -32.99
C ASP A 75 12.41 14.07 -33.80
N ASP A 76 11.24 14.18 -34.44
CA ASP A 76 10.75 15.45 -34.95
C ASP A 76 10.26 16.25 -33.74
N PRO A 77 10.89 17.38 -33.37
CA PRO A 77 10.44 18.21 -32.25
C PRO A 77 9.01 18.78 -32.44
N ARG A 78 8.43 18.65 -33.63
CA ARG A 78 7.03 19.01 -33.94
C ARG A 78 6.06 17.84 -33.85
N ASP A 79 6.52 16.65 -33.48
CA ASP A 79 5.65 15.48 -33.41
C ASP A 79 4.61 15.63 -32.28
N ARG A 80 3.39 15.97 -32.69
CA ARG A 80 2.22 16.08 -31.82
C ARG A 80 1.81 14.71 -31.27
N HIS A 81 2.24 13.60 -31.90
CA HIS A 81 1.94 12.24 -31.48
C HIS A 81 2.63 11.93 -30.15
N HIS A 82 3.96 12.08 -30.06
CA HIS A 82 4.70 11.90 -28.82
C HIS A 82 4.18 12.74 -27.65
N ARG A 83 3.80 14.01 -27.89
CA ARG A 83 3.21 14.86 -26.84
C ARG A 83 1.87 14.31 -26.33
N ARG A 84 1.00 13.79 -27.21
CA ARG A 84 -0.29 13.19 -26.82
C ARG A 84 -0.11 11.93 -25.99
N GLU A 85 0.85 11.08 -26.35
CA GLU A 85 1.13 9.84 -25.62
C GLU A 85 1.69 10.11 -24.22
N HIS A 86 2.57 11.11 -24.06
CA HIS A 86 3.03 11.54 -22.74
C HIS A 86 1.90 12.10 -21.85
N LEU A 87 0.95 12.84 -22.45
CA LEU A 87 -0.24 13.31 -21.73
C LEU A 87 -1.13 12.15 -21.30
N GLN A 88 -1.31 11.13 -22.15
CA GLN A 88 -2.07 9.93 -21.83
C GLN A 88 -1.41 9.13 -20.69
N GLU A 89 -0.08 8.95 -20.71
CA GLU A 89 0.62 8.33 -19.60
C GLU A 89 0.42 9.09 -18.28
N ARG A 90 0.49 10.43 -18.34
CA ARG A 90 0.28 11.28 -17.16
C ARG A 90 -1.15 11.16 -16.64
N TYR A 91 -2.14 11.20 -17.51
CA TYR A 91 -3.54 11.03 -17.15
C TYR A 91 -3.79 9.65 -16.52
N ALA A 92 -3.27 8.58 -17.12
CA ALA A 92 -3.38 7.23 -16.59
C ALA A 92 -2.81 7.09 -15.17
N ARG A 93 -1.66 7.72 -14.90
CA ARG A 93 -1.06 7.76 -13.55
C ARG A 93 -1.94 8.52 -12.54
N TRP A 94 -2.55 9.63 -12.95
CA TRP A 94 -3.48 10.38 -12.09
C TRP A 94 -4.74 9.58 -11.77
N VAL A 95 -5.32 8.90 -12.75
CA VAL A 95 -6.48 8.01 -12.55
C VAL A 95 -6.12 6.87 -11.59
N TYR A 96 -4.95 6.26 -11.77
CA TYR A 96 -4.45 5.23 -10.87
C TYR A 96 -4.29 5.75 -9.43
N ALA A 97 -3.65 6.93 -9.26
CA ALA A 97 -3.44 7.55 -7.96
C ALA A 97 -4.77 7.90 -7.27
N ALA A 98 -5.73 8.45 -8.02
CA ALA A 98 -7.07 8.72 -7.51
C ALA A 98 -7.77 7.44 -7.01
N GLY A 99 -7.69 6.36 -7.80
CA GLY A 99 -8.23 5.05 -7.39
C GLY A 99 -7.59 4.52 -6.10
N ALA A 100 -6.27 4.66 -5.95
CA ALA A 100 -5.55 4.26 -4.75
C ALA A 100 -5.95 5.09 -3.51
N VAL A 101 -6.11 6.41 -3.65
CA VAL A 101 -6.57 7.28 -2.56
C VAL A 101 -8.00 6.95 -2.16
N ILE A 102 -8.89 6.72 -3.14
CA ILE A 102 -10.29 6.36 -2.88
C ILE A 102 -10.39 5.01 -2.14
N LEU A 103 -9.55 4.04 -2.49
CA LEU A 103 -9.46 2.77 -1.75
C LEU A 103 -8.97 2.95 -0.32
N ALA A 104 -7.94 3.77 -0.12
CA ALA A 104 -7.44 4.08 1.23
C ALA A 104 -8.50 4.79 2.07
N LEU A 105 -9.25 5.72 1.46
CA LEU A 105 -10.35 6.42 2.09
C LEU A 105 -11.48 5.46 2.49
N ALA A 106 -11.92 4.61 1.56
CA ALA A 106 -12.94 3.61 1.83
C ALA A 106 -12.53 2.68 2.98
N ARG A 107 -11.26 2.25 3.01
CA ARG A 107 -10.74 1.41 4.10
C ARG A 107 -10.73 2.14 5.44
N ALA A 108 -10.39 3.42 5.46
CA ALA A 108 -10.40 4.23 6.67
C ALA A 108 -11.83 4.43 7.20
N SER A 109 -12.80 4.63 6.31
CA SER A 109 -14.21 4.83 6.66
C SER A 109 -14.94 3.58 7.16
N THR A 110 -14.35 2.39 7.01
CA THR A 110 -14.93 1.13 7.53
C THR A 110 -14.29 0.64 8.82
N GLY A 111 -13.27 1.32 9.35
CA GLY A 111 -12.62 0.95 10.60
C GLY A 111 -12.97 1.90 11.76
N HIS A 112 -12.36 1.64 12.92
CA HIS A 112 -12.48 2.43 14.16
C HIS A 112 -12.23 3.94 14.01
N ALA A 113 -11.67 4.39 12.89
CA ALA A 113 -11.55 5.81 12.59
C ALA A 113 -12.91 6.49 12.37
N ALA A 114 -13.91 5.76 11.88
CA ALA A 114 -15.27 6.26 11.68
C ALA A 114 -16.02 6.48 13.00
N ASP A 115 -15.66 5.73 14.05
CA ASP A 115 -16.30 5.78 15.37
C ASP A 115 -15.66 6.81 16.31
N ALA A 116 -14.64 7.53 15.85
CA ALA A 116 -13.97 8.56 16.63
C ALA A 116 -14.86 9.77 16.90
N SER A 117 -14.62 10.49 18.00
CA SER A 117 -15.32 11.75 18.32
C SER A 117 -15.20 12.82 17.23
N MET A 118 -14.11 12.80 16.46
CA MET A 118 -13.87 13.66 15.30
C MET A 118 -13.61 12.79 14.04
N PRO A 119 -14.66 12.23 13.40
CA PRO A 119 -14.51 11.22 12.36
C PRO A 119 -13.71 11.70 11.15
N TRP A 120 -13.92 12.94 10.69
CA TRP A 120 -13.26 13.46 9.49
C TRP A 120 -11.73 13.50 9.63
N LEU A 121 -11.24 13.89 10.82
CA LEU A 121 -9.81 13.95 11.10
C LEU A 121 -9.21 12.55 11.23
N ALA A 122 -9.89 11.67 11.96
CA ALA A 122 -9.46 10.29 12.15
C ALA A 122 -9.42 9.52 10.82
N ILE A 123 -10.46 9.66 9.98
CA ILE A 123 -10.53 9.06 8.65
C ILE A 123 -9.42 9.63 7.76
N GLY A 124 -9.21 10.95 7.75
CA GLY A 124 -8.17 11.58 6.94
C GLY A 124 -6.76 11.09 7.30
N ILE A 125 -6.43 11.05 8.59
CA ILE A 125 -5.11 10.58 9.06
C ILE A 125 -4.95 9.08 8.82
N HIS A 126 -5.99 8.28 8.99
CA HIS A 126 -5.93 6.85 8.71
C HIS A 126 -5.81 6.56 7.21
N THR A 127 -6.46 7.37 6.36
CA THR A 127 -6.32 7.30 4.90
C THR A 127 -4.88 7.60 4.49
N LEU A 128 -4.28 8.66 5.05
CA LEU A 128 -2.89 9.01 4.80
C LEU A 128 -1.94 7.89 5.28
N HIS A 129 -2.21 7.31 6.45
CA HIS A 129 -1.44 6.17 6.97
C HIS A 129 -1.49 4.96 6.03
N VAL A 130 -2.69 4.56 5.59
CA VAL A 130 -2.89 3.42 4.68
C VAL A 130 -2.21 3.68 3.34
N ALA A 131 -2.37 4.88 2.76
CA ALA A 131 -1.72 5.24 1.51
C ALA A 131 -0.18 5.23 1.61
N ALA A 132 0.36 5.74 2.71
CA ALA A 132 1.79 5.76 2.97
C ALA A 132 2.36 4.34 3.20
N ALA A 133 1.69 3.53 4.02
CA ALA A 133 2.08 2.14 4.28
C ALA A 133 2.02 1.27 3.02
N ALA A 134 0.98 1.44 2.20
CA ALA A 134 0.86 0.76 0.91
C ALA A 134 1.96 1.20 -0.07
N SER A 135 2.28 2.50 -0.10
CA SER A 135 3.35 3.04 -0.96
C SER A 135 4.73 2.52 -0.56
N TRP A 136 5.03 2.49 0.75
CA TRP A 136 6.29 1.95 1.27
C TRP A 136 6.45 0.46 0.94
N THR A 137 5.43 -0.34 1.24
CA THR A 137 5.41 -1.79 0.96
C THR A 137 5.47 -2.07 -0.54
N GLY A 138 4.65 -1.37 -1.33
CA GLY A 138 4.58 -1.53 -2.78
C GLY A 138 5.89 -1.18 -3.48
N ALA A 139 6.57 -0.12 -3.04
CA ALA A 139 7.88 0.27 -3.57
C ALA A 139 8.91 -0.87 -3.44
N LEU A 140 9.00 -1.50 -2.26
CA LEU A 140 9.92 -2.61 -2.03
C LEU A 140 9.53 -3.89 -2.78
N LEU A 141 8.23 -4.19 -2.90
CA LEU A 141 7.76 -5.32 -3.69
C LEU A 141 8.12 -5.15 -5.17
N VAL A 142 7.87 -3.96 -5.73
CA VAL A 142 8.25 -3.64 -7.11
C VAL A 142 9.76 -3.73 -7.30
N ALA A 143 10.54 -3.24 -6.33
CA ALA A 143 11.99 -3.36 -6.35
C ALA A 143 12.44 -4.83 -6.35
N GLY A 144 11.89 -5.66 -5.46
CA GLY A 144 12.12 -7.10 -5.40
C GLY A 144 11.86 -7.80 -6.74
N CYS A 145 10.79 -7.43 -7.45
CA CYS A 145 10.48 -7.95 -8.78
C CYS A 145 11.41 -7.41 -9.88
N ALA A 146 11.93 -6.19 -9.75
CA ALA A 146 12.79 -5.56 -10.75
C ALA A 146 14.25 -6.04 -10.68
N ILE A 147 14.74 -6.36 -9.47
CA ILE A 147 16.16 -6.70 -9.21
C ILE A 147 16.69 -7.86 -10.09
N PRO A 148 15.98 -8.98 -10.32
CA PRO A 148 16.47 -10.06 -11.19
C PRO A 148 16.80 -9.60 -12.63
N GLY A 149 16.18 -8.51 -13.10
CA GLY A 149 16.41 -7.92 -14.41
C GLY A 149 17.60 -6.96 -14.48
N TRP A 150 18.17 -6.54 -13.35
CA TRP A 150 19.19 -5.49 -13.29
C TRP A 150 20.46 -5.79 -14.09
N ARG A 151 20.80 -7.07 -14.26
CA ARG A 151 21.96 -7.49 -15.08
C ARG A 151 21.90 -6.99 -16.53
N HIS A 152 20.70 -6.74 -17.06
CA HIS A 152 20.51 -6.25 -18.42
C HIS A 152 20.31 -4.72 -18.49
N TRP A 153 20.36 -4.03 -17.35
CA TRP A 153 20.14 -2.59 -17.31
C TRP A 153 21.42 -1.84 -17.67
N PRO A 154 21.32 -0.69 -18.35
CA PRO A 154 22.47 0.14 -18.66
C PRO A 154 23.14 0.68 -17.39
N VAL A 155 24.44 0.98 -17.50
CA VAL A 155 25.24 1.56 -16.42
C VAL A 155 24.59 2.84 -15.89
N GLY A 156 24.58 3.02 -14.57
CA GLY A 156 23.94 4.17 -13.90
C GLY A 156 22.42 4.07 -13.73
N ALA A 157 21.69 3.26 -14.52
CA ALA A 157 20.23 3.12 -14.35
C ALA A 157 19.85 2.47 -13.00
N ARG A 158 20.68 1.54 -12.51
CA ARG A 158 20.49 0.87 -11.21
C ARG A 158 20.61 1.88 -10.05
N ALA A 159 21.65 2.71 -10.09
CA ALA A 159 21.87 3.76 -9.10
C ALA A 159 20.73 4.79 -9.09
N ALA A 160 20.32 5.27 -10.28
CA ALA A 160 19.22 6.20 -10.42
C ALA A 160 17.88 5.63 -9.94
N TYR A 161 17.62 4.34 -10.21
CA TYR A 161 16.44 3.65 -9.70
C TYR A 161 16.50 3.48 -8.18
N GLY A 162 17.63 3.03 -7.64
CA GLY A 162 17.83 2.86 -6.21
C GLY A 162 17.65 4.16 -5.43
N ASP A 163 18.18 5.27 -5.92
CA ASP A 163 18.06 6.58 -5.26
C ASP A 163 16.61 7.09 -5.22
N ARG A 164 15.89 6.98 -6.35
CA ARG A 164 14.46 7.33 -6.43
C ARG A 164 13.62 6.43 -5.55
N LEU A 165 13.88 5.11 -5.59
CA LEU A 165 13.19 4.13 -4.75
C LEU A 165 13.40 4.45 -3.26
N SER A 166 14.64 4.68 -2.85
CA SER A 166 14.98 4.99 -1.46
C SER A 166 14.32 6.30 -0.99
N SER A 167 14.30 7.33 -1.84
CA SER A 167 13.65 8.61 -1.55
C SER A 167 12.14 8.45 -1.35
N VAL A 168 11.46 7.74 -2.25
CA VAL A 168 10.02 7.47 -2.14
C VAL A 168 9.71 6.61 -0.91
N ALA A 169 10.47 5.53 -0.69
CA ALA A 169 10.30 4.64 0.45
C ALA A 169 10.52 5.37 1.78
N THR A 170 11.53 6.23 1.87
CA THR A 170 11.82 7.01 3.09
C THR A 170 10.70 8.00 3.39
N LEU A 171 10.22 8.73 2.39
CA LEU A 171 9.09 9.66 2.57
C LEU A 171 7.82 8.90 3.03
N ALA A 172 7.50 7.80 2.35
CA ALA A 172 6.34 6.97 2.68
C ALA A 172 6.46 6.38 4.10
N MET A 173 7.64 5.90 4.49
CA MET A 173 7.93 5.43 5.84
C MET A 173 7.71 6.52 6.88
N VAL A 174 8.28 7.71 6.70
CA VAL A 174 8.14 8.83 7.67
C VAL A 174 6.67 9.21 7.84
N VAL A 175 5.91 9.36 6.74
CA VAL A 175 4.48 9.65 6.81
C VAL A 175 3.72 8.53 7.52
N ALA A 176 4.02 7.26 7.22
CA ALA A 176 3.38 6.11 7.86
C ALA A 176 3.67 6.05 9.37
N LEU A 177 4.90 6.37 9.80
CA LEU A 177 5.30 6.40 11.20
C LEU A 177 4.57 7.51 11.97
N VAL A 178 4.58 8.74 11.46
CA VAL A 178 3.94 9.89 12.10
C VAL A 178 2.43 9.69 12.23
N THR A 179 1.78 9.33 11.12
CA THR A 179 0.33 9.05 11.11
C THR A 179 -0.02 7.81 11.93
N GLY A 180 0.84 6.79 11.94
CA GLY A 180 0.67 5.58 12.74
C GLY A 180 0.75 5.84 14.23
N ALA A 181 1.71 6.67 14.67
CA ALA A 181 1.84 7.09 16.05
C ALA A 181 0.62 7.89 16.51
N PHE A 182 0.14 8.85 15.69
CA PHE A 182 -1.10 9.58 15.97
C PHE A 182 -2.30 8.62 16.07
N ASN A 183 -2.40 7.67 15.14
CA ASN A 183 -3.47 6.67 15.14
C ASN A 183 -3.42 5.76 16.37
N ALA A 184 -2.23 5.39 16.84
CA ALA A 184 -2.06 4.60 18.06
C ALA A 184 -2.44 5.40 19.30
N TRP A 185 -1.97 6.66 19.43
CA TRP A 185 -2.34 7.56 20.52
C TRP A 185 -3.86 7.66 20.64
N ARG A 186 -4.55 8.07 19.56
CA ARG A 186 -6.01 8.27 19.60
C ARG A 186 -6.78 7.01 19.98
N THR A 187 -6.24 5.83 19.67
CA THR A 187 -6.91 4.55 19.88
C THR A 187 -6.66 4.00 21.28
N LEU A 188 -5.46 4.22 21.82
CA LEU A 188 -5.10 3.78 23.17
C LEU A 188 -5.59 4.76 24.26
N GLY A 189 -5.85 6.02 23.91
CA GLY A 189 -6.27 7.05 24.86
C GLY A 189 -5.16 7.47 25.83
N GLU A 190 -5.49 8.36 26.78
CA GLU A 190 -4.50 8.97 27.69
C GLU A 190 -4.20 8.11 28.93
N ASN A 191 -5.09 7.16 29.26
CA ASN A 191 -5.00 6.37 30.49
C ASN A 191 -4.13 5.12 30.30
N ALA A 192 -2.83 5.26 30.58
CA ALA A 192 -1.87 4.16 30.47
C ALA A 192 -2.24 2.90 31.30
N SER A 193 -2.98 3.07 32.39
CA SER A 193 -3.47 1.96 33.22
C SER A 193 -4.46 1.04 32.48
N LEU A 194 -5.22 1.56 31.51
CA LEU A 194 -6.15 0.76 30.70
C LEU A 194 -5.42 -0.09 29.67
N TRP A 195 -4.23 0.30 29.24
CA TRP A 195 -3.47 -0.41 28.21
C TRP A 195 -3.06 -1.81 28.66
N PHE A 196 -2.73 -1.95 29.95
CA PHE A 196 -2.24 -3.20 30.56
C PHE A 196 -3.34 -4.02 31.23
N SER A 197 -4.61 -3.67 31.05
CA SER A 197 -5.72 -4.52 31.51
C SER A 197 -5.71 -5.86 30.79
N ALA A 198 -6.09 -6.94 31.48
CA ALA A 198 -6.18 -8.29 30.93
C ALA A 198 -7.06 -8.36 29.67
N GLN A 199 -8.11 -7.53 29.56
CA GLN A 199 -8.97 -7.48 28.37
C GLN A 199 -8.25 -6.90 27.14
N ASN A 200 -7.27 -6.01 27.33
CA ASN A 200 -6.56 -5.31 26.26
C ASN A 200 -5.22 -5.94 25.88
N ALA A 201 -4.74 -6.89 26.70
CA ALA A 201 -3.48 -7.60 26.48
C ALA A 201 -3.34 -8.21 25.06
N PRO A 202 -4.38 -8.83 24.46
CA PRO A 202 -4.28 -9.36 23.09
C PRO A 202 -4.06 -8.25 22.05
N TYR A 203 -4.81 -7.14 22.14
CA TYR A 203 -4.67 -6.01 21.23
C TYR A 203 -3.27 -5.39 21.33
N LEU A 204 -2.79 -5.19 22.56
CA LEU A 204 -1.47 -4.62 22.81
C LEU A 204 -0.35 -5.54 22.29
N ALA A 205 -0.47 -6.85 22.45
CA ALA A 205 0.50 -7.81 21.92
C ALA A 205 0.64 -7.72 20.40
N TRP A 206 -0.49 -7.65 19.67
CA TRP A 206 -0.47 -7.46 18.22
C TRP A 206 0.13 -6.10 17.82
N LEU A 207 -0.21 -5.04 18.55
CA LEU A 207 0.33 -3.69 18.30
C LEU A 207 1.84 -3.64 18.51
N VAL A 208 2.34 -4.15 19.64
CA VAL A 208 3.77 -4.20 19.95
C VAL A 208 4.52 -5.05 18.92
N THR A 209 3.99 -6.22 18.56
CA THR A 209 4.59 -7.06 17.51
C THR A 209 4.70 -6.31 16.19
N LYS A 210 3.64 -5.60 15.79
CA LYS A 210 3.66 -4.75 14.59
C LYS A 210 4.74 -3.67 14.69
N LEU A 211 4.85 -2.98 15.83
CA LEU A 211 5.84 -1.92 16.04
C LEU A 211 7.27 -2.45 15.99
N VAL A 212 7.54 -3.61 16.57
CA VAL A 212 8.86 -4.29 16.48
C VAL A 212 9.20 -4.59 15.02
N LEU A 213 8.27 -5.17 14.25
CA LEU A 213 8.51 -5.45 12.83
C LEU A 213 8.72 -4.18 12.00
N VAL A 214 7.97 -3.12 12.29
CA VAL A 214 8.16 -1.80 11.64
C VAL A 214 9.55 -1.23 11.96
N ALA A 215 10.00 -1.35 13.21
CA ALA A 215 11.35 -0.94 13.61
C ALA A 215 12.42 -1.76 12.88
N CYS A 216 12.27 -3.09 12.80
CA CYS A 216 13.15 -3.94 12.02
C CYS A 216 13.20 -3.53 10.54
N ALA A 217 12.05 -3.28 9.91
CA ALA A 217 11.98 -2.81 8.53
C ALA A 217 12.69 -1.46 8.34
N ALA A 218 12.47 -0.50 9.24
CA ALA A 218 13.13 0.79 9.19
C ALA A 218 14.67 0.69 9.35
N LEU A 219 15.14 -0.19 10.24
CA LEU A 219 16.57 -0.47 10.41
C LEU A 219 17.19 -1.13 9.18
N LEU A 220 16.48 -2.10 8.57
CA LEU A 220 16.91 -2.72 7.31
C LEU A 220 16.97 -1.69 6.18
N GLY A 221 15.97 -0.83 6.05
CA GLY A 221 15.94 0.24 5.05
C GLY A 221 17.07 1.27 5.27
N ALA A 222 17.34 1.65 6.51
CA ALA A 222 18.45 2.54 6.87
C ALA A 222 19.82 1.90 6.55
N TRP A 223 20.01 0.63 6.91
CA TRP A 223 21.18 -0.15 6.54
C TRP A 223 21.35 -0.21 5.02
N ASN A 224 20.26 -0.45 4.30
CA ASN A 224 20.27 -0.53 2.84
C ASN A 224 20.71 0.79 2.20
N ARG A 225 20.17 1.90 2.71
CA ARG A 225 20.47 3.27 2.26
C ARG A 225 21.92 3.66 2.51
N TRP A 226 22.48 3.33 3.66
CA TRP A 226 23.84 3.75 4.01
C TRP A 226 24.94 2.81 3.53
N HIS A 227 24.65 1.52 3.37
CA HIS A 227 25.67 0.53 3.02
C HIS A 227 25.68 0.14 1.54
N PHE A 228 24.51 -0.13 0.96
CA PHE A 228 24.42 -0.69 -0.40
C PHE A 228 24.16 0.37 -1.46
N LEU A 229 23.38 1.41 -1.15
CA LEU A 229 23.10 2.49 -2.12
C LEU A 229 24.37 3.22 -2.60
N PRO A 230 25.35 3.58 -1.74
CA PRO A 230 26.59 4.21 -2.21
C PRO A 230 27.41 3.28 -3.10
N ARG A 231 27.40 1.97 -2.85
CA ARG A 231 28.10 0.98 -3.67
C ARG A 231 27.49 0.85 -5.06
N LEU A 232 26.17 0.95 -5.17
CA LEU A 232 25.48 1.01 -6.46
C LEU A 232 25.82 2.29 -7.24
N ALA A 233 26.05 3.40 -6.55
CA ALA A 233 26.43 4.67 -7.18
C ALA A 233 27.87 4.66 -7.72
N LEU A 234 28.75 3.82 -7.16
CA LEU A 234 30.12 3.63 -7.61
C LEU A 234 30.25 2.57 -8.73
N ASP A 235 29.15 2.01 -9.22
CA ASP A 235 29.14 1.02 -10.31
C ASP A 235 29.60 1.65 -11.63
N THR A 236 30.85 1.38 -12.02
CA THR A 236 31.42 1.80 -13.32
C THR A 236 31.06 0.85 -14.46
N GLY A 237 30.46 -0.30 -14.18
CA GLY A 237 30.14 -1.34 -15.17
C GLY A 237 31.34 -2.18 -15.62
N GLU A 238 32.56 -1.90 -15.13
CA GLU A 238 33.78 -2.65 -15.47
C GLU A 238 33.91 -3.97 -14.72
N THR A 239 33.35 -4.05 -13.51
CA THR A 239 33.31 -5.28 -12.70
C THR A 239 31.86 -5.68 -12.41
N PRO A 240 31.49 -6.97 -12.48
CA PRO A 240 30.16 -7.42 -12.10
C PRO A 240 29.90 -7.13 -10.62
N LEU A 241 29.04 -6.16 -10.34
CA LEU A 241 28.65 -5.82 -8.98
C LEU A 241 27.75 -6.92 -8.40
N ASP A 242 28.17 -7.51 -7.28
CA ASP A 242 27.34 -8.48 -6.57
C ASP A 242 26.13 -7.77 -5.94
N THR A 243 24.99 -7.88 -6.61
CA THR A 243 23.70 -7.32 -6.17
C THR A 243 22.90 -8.30 -5.33
N SER A 244 23.39 -9.53 -5.11
CA SER A 244 22.65 -10.57 -4.39
C SER A 244 22.38 -10.19 -2.93
N ALA A 245 23.34 -9.56 -2.26
CA ALA A 245 23.20 -9.08 -0.90
C ALA A 245 22.12 -7.98 -0.79
N PHE A 246 22.17 -6.99 -1.70
CA PHE A 246 21.14 -5.95 -1.81
C PHE A 246 19.76 -6.57 -2.08
N ALA A 247 19.68 -7.51 -3.03
CA ALA A 247 18.45 -8.20 -3.39
C ALA A 247 17.82 -8.93 -2.21
N ARG A 248 18.66 -9.66 -1.45
CA ARG A 248 18.23 -10.40 -0.27
C ARG A 248 17.72 -9.47 0.83
N VAL A 249 18.39 -8.34 1.06
CA VAL A 249 17.93 -7.35 2.06
C VAL A 249 16.58 -6.76 1.65
N VAL A 250 16.42 -6.35 0.39
CA VAL A 250 15.13 -5.83 -0.12
C VAL A 250 14.02 -6.88 -0.03
N ALA A 251 14.32 -8.15 -0.33
CA ALA A 251 13.35 -9.23 -0.23
C ALA A 251 12.93 -9.49 1.24
N ILE A 252 13.89 -9.48 2.18
CA ILE A 252 13.60 -9.59 3.61
C ILE A 252 12.77 -8.39 4.09
N GLU A 253 13.15 -7.17 3.70
CA GLU A 253 12.41 -5.95 4.07
C GLU A 253 10.98 -5.99 3.54
N ALA A 254 10.77 -6.41 2.28
CA ALA A 254 9.45 -6.60 1.70
C ALA A 254 8.63 -7.67 2.43
N LEU A 255 9.24 -8.80 2.80
CA LEU A 255 8.58 -9.85 3.58
C LEU A 255 8.16 -9.33 4.96
N VAL A 256 9.03 -8.58 5.65
CA VAL A 256 8.73 -7.95 6.93
C VAL A 256 7.55 -7.00 6.80
N LEU A 257 7.52 -6.15 5.76
CA LEU A 257 6.39 -5.24 5.54
C LEU A 257 5.09 -5.99 5.20
N VAL A 258 5.14 -7.09 4.46
CA VAL A 258 3.97 -7.95 4.25
C VAL A 258 3.44 -8.50 5.58
N MET A 259 4.32 -8.95 6.48
CA MET A 259 3.92 -9.37 7.83
C MET A 259 3.29 -8.20 8.63
N VAL A 260 3.86 -6.99 8.54
CA VAL A 260 3.29 -5.78 9.15
C VAL A 260 1.88 -5.50 8.61
N MET A 261 1.65 -5.65 7.29
CA MET A 261 0.33 -5.46 6.69
C MET A 261 -0.68 -6.51 7.19
N SER A 262 -0.27 -7.77 7.32
CA SER A 262 -1.13 -8.84 7.87
C SER A 262 -1.51 -8.57 9.33
N LEU A 263 -0.55 -8.16 10.17
CA LEU A 263 -0.83 -7.76 11.56
C LEU A 263 -1.72 -6.52 11.62
N ALA A 264 -1.52 -5.54 10.73
CA ALA A 264 -2.38 -4.36 10.66
C ALA A 264 -3.82 -4.72 10.27
N ALA A 265 -3.99 -5.67 9.34
CA ALA A 265 -5.31 -6.19 8.99
C ALA A 265 -5.97 -6.89 10.19
N LYS A 266 -5.21 -7.69 10.96
CA LYS A 266 -5.71 -8.34 12.17
C LYS A 266 -6.09 -7.35 13.27
N LEU A 267 -5.24 -6.35 13.53
CA LEU A 267 -5.55 -5.25 14.47
C LEU A 267 -6.83 -4.50 14.06
N GLY A 268 -7.05 -4.33 12.76
CA GLY A 268 -8.24 -3.69 12.22
C GLY A 268 -9.53 -4.47 12.45
N THR A 269 -9.47 -5.76 12.80
CA THR A 269 -10.64 -6.60 13.13
C THR A 269 -10.78 -6.91 14.62
N THR A 270 -9.85 -6.44 15.45
CA THR A 270 -9.94 -6.53 16.91
C THR A 270 -10.54 -5.26 17.51
N MET A 271 -11.28 -5.38 18.61
CA MET A 271 -11.78 -4.23 19.35
C MET A 271 -10.63 -3.50 20.06
N PRO A 272 -10.53 -2.17 19.96
CA PRO A 272 -9.53 -1.38 20.65
C PRO A 272 -9.86 -1.25 22.14
N PRO A 273 -8.88 -0.85 22.98
CA PRO A 273 -9.12 -0.55 24.38
C PRO A 273 -10.15 0.59 24.57
N GLY A 274 -11.13 0.41 25.45
CA GLY A 274 -12.02 1.49 25.89
C GLY A 274 -13.30 1.70 25.07
N VAL A 275 -13.66 0.75 24.19
CA VAL A 275 -15.01 0.61 23.60
C VAL A 275 -15.76 -0.58 24.18
#